data_AF-A0A1D2MWX6-F1
#
_entry.id   AF-A0A1D2MWX6-F1
#
_cell.length_a   1.000
_cell.length_b   1.000
_cell.length_c   1.000
_cell.angle_alpha   90.00
_cell.angle_beta   90.00
_cell.angle_gamma   90.00
#
_symmetry.space_group_name_H-M   'P 1'
#
loop_
_entity.id
_entity.type
_entity.pdbx_description
1 polymer ?
#
loop_
_entity_poly.entity_id
_entity_poly.type
_entity_poly.pdbx_seq_one_letter_code
_entity_poly.pdbx_strand_id
1 'polypeptide(L)'
;MKVIILLLSTATLLGLALAAPAPQKKQDFTLKLQPELDSVNIEDYLRNDRLVDLQLKCILDKAPCDTVGRWLKPRVGAALTGTCLMCTDKQKIGMEKVLLHIQEKRPEQYRESVVKYLKDAGISVPESTPKST
;
A
#
# COMPACT_ATOMS: atom_id res chain seq x y z
N MET A 1 -55.52 -37.52 18.77
CA MET A 1 -55.38 -37.86 20.20
C MET A 1 -53.93 -38.31 20.40
N LYS A 2 -53.05 -37.46 20.95
CA LYS A 2 -52.75 -37.36 22.40
C LYS A 2 -52.13 -38.63 22.99
N VAL A 3 -50.80 -38.74 22.91
CA VAL A 3 -49.96 -38.94 24.11
C VAL A 3 -48.81 -37.94 24.02
N ILE A 4 -48.84 -36.95 24.91
CA ILE A 4 -47.72 -36.08 25.30
C ILE A 4 -47.13 -36.70 26.57
N ILE A 5 -45.81 -36.60 26.76
CA ILE A 5 -45.03 -36.53 28.02
C ILE A 5 -43.55 -36.77 27.59
N LEU A 6 -42.70 -35.74 27.45
CA LEU A 6 -41.87 -35.13 28.53
C LEU A 6 -41.03 -36.24 29.22
N LEU A 7 -39.70 -36.32 29.16
CA LEU A 7 -38.61 -35.37 29.45
C LEU A 7 -37.32 -35.88 28.73
N LEU A 8 -36.20 -35.17 28.50
CA LEU A 8 -35.76 -33.80 28.79
C LEU A 8 -34.62 -33.34 27.82
N SER A 9 -33.83 -32.35 28.25
CA SER A 9 -32.56 -31.78 27.76
C SER A 9 -31.48 -32.77 27.23
N THR A 10 -30.57 -32.40 26.32
CA THR A 10 -30.01 -31.05 26.05
C THR A 10 -29.94 -30.67 24.57
N ALA A 11 -30.13 -29.38 24.29
CA ALA A 11 -29.76 -28.81 23.00
C ALA A 11 -28.24 -28.64 22.93
N THR A 12 -27.60 -29.26 21.94
CA THR A 12 -26.28 -28.83 21.45
C THR A 12 -26.47 -28.16 20.09
N LEU A 13 -26.49 -26.83 20.12
CA LEU A 13 -26.41 -26.01 18.91
C LEU A 13 -25.12 -26.38 18.16
N LEU A 14 -25.26 -27.03 17.00
CA LEU A 14 -24.12 -27.19 16.08
C LEU A 14 -23.84 -25.79 15.51
N GLY A 15 -22.77 -25.18 16.01
CA GLY A 15 -22.56 -23.74 15.93
C GLY A 15 -22.55 -23.22 14.50
N LEU A 16 -23.38 -22.20 14.25
CA LEU A 16 -23.19 -21.33 13.10
C LEU A 16 -21.88 -20.57 13.32
N ALA A 17 -20.81 -21.04 12.67
CA ALA A 17 -19.49 -20.44 12.79
C ALA A 17 -19.53 -19.02 12.20
N LEU A 18 -19.70 -18.04 13.09
CA LEU A 18 -19.36 -16.65 12.84
C LEU A 18 -17.88 -16.63 12.47
N ALA A 19 -17.59 -16.60 11.17
CA ALA A 19 -16.26 -16.33 10.66
C ALA A 19 -15.88 -14.91 11.08
N ALA A 20 -15.24 -14.80 12.24
CA ALA A 20 -14.65 -13.56 12.70
C ALA A 20 -13.70 -13.08 11.59
N PRO A 21 -13.74 -11.78 11.21
CA PRO A 21 -12.78 -11.25 10.27
C PRO A 21 -11.39 -11.55 10.82
N ALA A 22 -10.58 -12.29 10.03
CA ALA A 22 -9.24 -12.66 10.45
C ALA A 22 -8.50 -11.39 10.89
N PRO A 23 -7.77 -11.39 12.02
CA PRO A 23 -7.11 -10.20 12.51
C PRO A 23 -6.17 -9.69 11.41
N GLN A 24 -6.48 -8.53 10.84
CA GLN A 24 -5.57 -7.89 9.91
C GLN A 24 -4.27 -7.68 10.68
N LYS A 25 -3.25 -8.43 10.30
CA LYS A 25 -1.93 -8.37 10.90
C LYS A 25 -1.41 -6.96 10.64
N LYS A 26 -1.61 -6.08 11.63
CA LYS A 26 -1.10 -4.71 11.65
C LYS A 26 0.39 -4.85 11.35
N GLN A 27 0.78 -4.55 10.11
CA GLN A 27 2.14 -4.80 9.67
C GLN A 27 3.00 -3.85 10.47
N ASP A 28 3.68 -4.41 11.47
CA ASP A 28 4.63 -3.67 12.26
C ASP A 28 5.81 -3.37 11.35
N PHE A 29 5.76 -2.21 10.71
CA PHE A 29 6.84 -1.68 9.90
C PHE A 29 7.94 -1.12 10.82
N THR A 30 8.35 -1.90 11.84
CA THR A 30 9.57 -1.72 12.66
C THR A 30 10.82 -1.98 11.83
N LEU A 31 10.89 -1.23 10.73
CA LEU A 31 11.98 -1.21 9.81
C LEU A 31 12.82 0.01 10.18
N LYS A 32 13.65 -0.18 11.22
CA LYS A 32 15.00 0.39 11.14
C LYS A 32 15.50 0.01 9.75
N LEU A 33 15.83 1.04 8.99
CA LEU A 33 16.21 1.04 7.59
C LEU A 33 16.80 -0.31 7.16
N GLN A 34 16.35 -0.86 6.04
CA GLN A 34 17.17 -1.82 5.31
C GLN A 34 18.47 -1.08 5.01
N PRO A 35 19.60 -1.38 5.69
CA PRO A 35 20.78 -0.52 5.58
C PRO A 35 21.36 -0.57 4.16
N GLU A 36 21.01 -1.61 3.40
CA GLU A 36 21.28 -1.77 1.98
C GLU A 36 20.55 -0.71 1.12
N LEU A 37 19.40 -0.18 1.56
CA LEU A 37 18.71 0.93 0.90
C LEU A 37 19.28 2.29 1.29
N ASP A 38 19.92 2.43 2.46
CA ASP A 38 20.59 3.68 2.86
C ASP A 38 21.88 3.93 2.08
N SER A 39 22.50 2.87 1.54
CA SER A 39 23.67 2.97 0.67
C SER A 39 23.32 3.32 -0.79
N VAL A 40 22.03 3.29 -1.15
CA VAL A 40 21.56 3.68 -2.48
C VAL A 40 21.62 5.20 -2.62
N ASN A 41 22.47 5.69 -3.52
CA ASN A 41 22.39 7.08 -3.96
C ASN A 41 21.09 7.30 -4.76
N ILE A 42 20.13 7.99 -4.14
CA ILE A 42 18.83 8.32 -4.73
C ILE A 42 18.99 9.07 -6.06
N GLU A 43 20.01 9.92 -6.22
CA GLU A 43 20.21 10.69 -7.45
C GLU A 43 20.75 9.81 -8.59
N ASP A 44 21.58 8.81 -8.30
CA ASP A 44 21.98 7.80 -9.29
C ASP A 44 20.80 6.89 -9.66
N TYR A 45 19.97 6.52 -8.68
CA TYR A 45 18.78 5.70 -8.89
C TYR A 45 17.75 6.39 -9.79
N LEU A 46 17.46 7.67 -9.52
CA LEU A 46 16.52 8.48 -10.31
C LEU A 46 17.02 8.80 -11.72
N ARG A 47 18.34 8.80 -11.96
CA ARG A 47 18.91 8.90 -13.32
C ARG A 47 18.77 7.62 -14.15
N ASN A 48 18.36 6.50 -13.55
CA ASN A 48 18.18 5.25 -14.26
C ASN A 48 16.69 5.00 -14.56
N ASP A 49 16.24 5.47 -15.74
CA ASP A 49 14.86 5.32 -16.20
C ASP A 49 14.34 3.86 -16.12
N ARG A 50 15.21 2.85 -16.33
CA ARG A 50 14.80 1.43 -16.25
C ARG A 50 14.44 1.01 -14.83
N LEU A 51 15.17 1.52 -13.82
CA LEU A 51 14.87 1.27 -12.41
C LEU A 51 13.63 2.05 -11.99
N VAL A 52 13.52 3.33 -12.38
CA VAL A 52 12.33 4.15 -12.12
C VAL A 52 11.07 3.50 -12.70
N ASP A 53 11.10 3.08 -13.97
CA ASP A 53 9.96 2.43 -14.63
C ASP A 53 9.62 1.06 -14.01
N LEU A 54 10.62 0.30 -13.53
CA LEU A 54 10.39 -0.95 -12.78
C LEU A 54 9.61 -0.68 -11.49
N GLN A 55 10.03 0.33 -10.72
CA GLN A 55 9.36 0.70 -9.47
C GLN A 55 7.96 1.27 -9.71
N LEU A 56 7.79 2.14 -10.70
CA LEU A 56 6.48 2.66 -11.09
C LEU A 56 5.52 1.53 -11.48
N LYS A 57 5.97 0.55 -12.27
CA LYS A 57 5.14 -0.62 -12.62
C LYS A 57 4.79 -1.48 -11.40
N CYS A 58 5.73 -1.68 -10.48
CA CYS A 58 5.49 -2.39 -9.21
C CYS A 58 4.41 -1.70 -8.35
N ILE A 59 4.54 -0.39 -8.10
CA ILE A 59 3.62 0.33 -7.19
C ILE A 59 2.22 0.50 -7.80
N LEU A 60 2.12 0.48 -9.13
CA LEU A 60 0.86 0.55 -9.90
C LEU A 60 0.22 -0.83 -10.20
N ASP A 61 0.73 -1.93 -9.62
CA ASP A 61 0.24 -3.31 -9.89
C ASP A 61 0.40 -3.78 -11.35
N LYS A 62 1.27 -3.13 -12.14
CA LYS A 62 1.54 -3.43 -13.56
C LYS A 62 2.68 -4.41 -13.80
N ALA A 63 3.48 -4.70 -12.77
CA ALA A 63 4.54 -5.71 -12.81
C ALA A 63 4.82 -6.28 -11.40
N PRO A 64 5.44 -7.47 -11.29
CA PRO A 64 5.97 -7.96 -10.03
C PRO A 64 7.00 -6.99 -9.42
N CYS A 65 6.97 -6.85 -8.10
CA CYS A 65 7.93 -6.04 -7.37
C CYS A 65 9.23 -6.80 -7.07
N ASP A 66 10.37 -6.14 -7.30
CA ASP A 66 11.68 -6.60 -6.83
C ASP A 66 11.85 -6.33 -5.32
N THR A 67 13.07 -6.49 -4.78
CA THR A 67 13.32 -6.25 -3.35
C THR A 67 13.05 -4.79 -2.96
N VAL A 68 13.45 -3.83 -3.79
CA VAL A 68 13.20 -2.39 -3.55
C VAL A 68 11.70 -2.10 -3.62
N GLY A 69 11.00 -2.61 -4.63
CA GLY A 69 9.58 -2.37 -4.84
C GLY A 69 8.70 -2.95 -3.74
N ARG A 70 9.02 -4.16 -3.24
CA ARG A 70 8.31 -4.76 -2.10
C ARG A 70 8.45 -3.93 -0.82
N TRP A 71 9.58 -3.23 -0.66
CA TRP A 71 9.79 -2.29 0.44
C TRP A 71 9.07 -0.96 0.22
N LEU A 72 9.16 -0.40 -0.99
CA LEU A 72 8.63 0.92 -1.33
C LEU A 72 7.09 0.94 -1.36
N LYS A 73 6.46 -0.02 -2.05
CA LYS A 73 5.02 -0.08 -2.34
C LYS A 73 4.09 0.19 -1.14
N PRO A 74 4.22 -0.49 0.02
CA PRO A 74 3.34 -0.24 1.16
C PRO A 74 3.51 1.16 1.80
N ARG A 75 4.58 1.90 1.46
CA ARG A 75 4.87 3.23 2.00
C ARG A 75 4.37 4.37 1.12
N VAL A 76 4.05 4.10 -0.16
CA VAL A 76 3.69 5.15 -1.14
C VAL A 76 2.44 5.91 -0.72
N GLY A 77 1.39 5.26 -0.22
CA GLY A 77 0.18 5.95 0.23
C GLY A 77 0.46 7.00 1.31
N ALA A 78 1.24 6.65 2.33
CA ALA A 78 1.65 7.56 3.40
C ALA A 78 2.64 8.65 2.93
N ALA A 79 3.47 8.34 1.92
CA ALA A 79 4.34 9.31 1.26
C ALA A 79 3.53 10.42 0.56
N LEU A 80 2.49 10.02 -0.18
CA LEU A 80 1.63 10.93 -0.95
C LEU A 80 0.76 11.85 -0.07
N THR A 81 0.47 11.44 1.18
CA THR A 81 -0.17 12.32 2.19
C THR A 81 0.82 13.17 2.99
N GLY A 82 2.11 13.17 2.62
CA GLY A 82 3.16 13.91 3.31
C GLY A 82 3.52 13.38 4.71
N THR A 83 3.12 12.15 5.06
CA THR A 83 3.19 11.61 6.42
C THR A 83 3.97 10.29 6.51
N CYS A 84 5.29 10.31 6.29
CA CYS A 84 6.10 9.15 6.65
C CYS A 84 6.41 9.10 8.16
N LEU A 85 5.49 8.50 8.93
CA LEU A 85 5.63 8.29 10.38
C LEU A 85 6.80 7.38 10.78
N MET A 86 7.36 6.61 9.83
CA MET A 86 8.38 5.57 10.07
C MET A 86 9.66 5.79 9.24
N CYS A 87 9.97 7.04 8.86
CA CYS A 87 11.16 7.40 8.10
C CYS A 87 12.18 8.19 8.94
N THR A 88 13.47 7.94 8.71
CA THR A 88 14.53 8.84 9.19
C THR A 88 14.57 10.14 8.37
N ASP A 89 15.22 11.18 8.88
CA ASP A 89 15.25 12.48 8.21
C ASP A 89 15.95 12.44 6.83
N LYS A 90 16.98 11.59 6.68
CA LYS A 90 17.59 11.30 5.37
C LYS A 90 16.57 10.72 4.39
N GLN A 91 15.72 9.80 4.85
CA GLN A 91 14.68 9.20 4.03
C GLN A 91 13.55 10.18 3.69
N LYS A 92 13.15 11.07 4.61
CA LYS A 92 12.15 12.12 4.33
C LYS A 92 12.62 13.01 3.18
N ILE A 93 13.86 13.51 3.24
CA ILE A 93 14.49 14.32 2.18
C ILE A 93 14.60 13.51 0.87
N GLY A 94 15.01 12.24 0.95
CA GLY A 94 15.07 11.35 -0.22
C GLY A 94 13.69 11.13 -0.87
N MET A 95 12.64 10.95 -0.08
CA MET A 95 11.27 10.77 -0.55
C MET A 95 10.72 12.04 -1.20
N GLU A 96 10.98 13.21 -0.64
CA GLU A 96 10.61 14.49 -1.25
C GLU A 96 11.26 14.65 -2.63
N LYS A 97 12.57 14.39 -2.74
CA LYS A 97 13.30 14.37 -4.03
C LYS A 97 12.68 13.39 -5.03
N VAL A 98 12.33 12.17 -4.60
CA VAL A 98 11.68 11.17 -5.44
C VAL A 98 10.31 11.64 -5.91
N LEU A 99 9.47 12.17 -5.02
CA LEU A 99 8.12 12.65 -5.37
C LEU A 99 8.20 13.79 -6.40
N LEU A 100 9.04 14.80 -6.16
CA LEU A 100 9.25 15.92 -7.08
C LEU A 100 9.76 15.44 -8.45
N HIS A 101 10.75 14.53 -8.47
CA HIS A 101 11.27 13.97 -9.72
C HIS A 101 10.19 13.21 -10.52
N ILE A 102 9.36 12.40 -9.85
CA ILE A 102 8.29 11.64 -10.50
C ILE A 102 7.15 12.56 -10.97
N GLN A 103 6.83 13.62 -10.23
CA GLN A 103 5.90 14.66 -10.66
C GLN A 103 6.38 15.36 -11.94
N GLU A 104 7.66 15.72 -12.01
CA GLU A 104 8.24 16.45 -13.15
C GLU A 104 8.45 15.55 -14.38
N LYS A 105 9.02 14.35 -14.18
CA LYS A 105 9.48 13.48 -15.28
C LYS A 105 8.50 12.37 -15.68
N ARG A 106 7.48 12.10 -14.86
CA ARG A 106 6.49 11.01 -15.03
C ARG A 106 5.07 11.43 -14.53
N PRO A 107 4.53 12.59 -14.96
CA PRO A 107 3.31 13.17 -14.38
C PRO A 107 2.06 12.27 -14.52
N GLU A 108 1.96 11.48 -15.60
CA GLU A 108 0.84 10.54 -15.74
C GLU A 108 0.88 9.42 -14.69
N GLN A 109 2.05 8.80 -14.50
CA GLN A 109 2.26 7.74 -13.51
C GLN A 109 2.15 8.28 -12.09
N TYR A 110 2.56 9.55 -11.86
CA TYR A 110 2.30 10.24 -10.60
C TYR A 110 0.80 10.36 -10.31
N ARG A 111 0.02 10.91 -11.25
CA ARG A 111 -1.44 11.05 -11.11
C ARG A 111 -2.11 9.70 -10.92
N GLU A 112 -1.70 8.69 -11.68
CA GLU A 112 -2.22 7.33 -11.55
C GLU A 112 -1.92 6.73 -10.16
N SER A 113 -0.72 6.96 -9.62
CA SER A 113 -0.34 6.54 -8.27
C SER A 113 -1.22 7.23 -7.22
N VAL A 114 -1.41 8.56 -7.31
CA VAL A 114 -2.30 9.31 -6.42
C VAL A 114 -3.73 8.77 -6.46
N VAL A 115 -4.30 8.59 -7.66
CA VAL A 115 -5.65 8.03 -7.82
C VAL A 115 -5.77 6.62 -7.22
N LYS A 116 -4.76 5.77 -7.44
CA LYS A 116 -4.73 4.41 -6.87
C LYS A 116 -4.69 4.44 -5.34
N TYR A 117 -3.72 5.11 -4.73
CA TYR A 117 -3.54 5.05 -3.28
C TYR A 117 -4.64 5.79 -2.50
N LEU A 118 -5.29 6.81 -3.10
CA LEU A 118 -6.51 7.39 -2.53
C LEU A 118 -7.68 6.40 -2.55
N LYS A 119 -7.90 5.70 -3.67
CA LYS A 119 -8.94 4.65 -3.77
C LYS A 119 -8.67 3.48 -2.83
N ASP A 120 -7.42 3.03 -2.72
CA ASP A 120 -6.99 1.97 -1.78
C ASP A 120 -7.21 2.41 -0.31
N ALA A 121 -7.21 3.71 -0.02
CA ALA A 121 -7.56 4.31 1.27
C ALA A 121 -9.07 4.59 1.46
N GLY A 122 -9.92 4.20 0.51
CA GLY A 122 -11.38 4.42 0.55
C GLY A 122 -11.83 5.84 0.20
N ILE A 123 -10.94 6.69 -0.31
CA ILE A 123 -11.24 8.07 -0.69
C ILE A 123 -11.75 8.09 -2.14
N SER A 124 -12.97 8.60 -2.35
CA SER A 124 -13.51 8.81 -3.68
C SER A 124 -12.78 9.94 -4.39
N VAL A 125 -12.08 9.60 -5.47
CA VAL A 125 -11.44 10.59 -6.35
C VAL A 125 -12.41 10.91 -7.48
N PRO A 126 -12.90 12.15 -7.64
CA PRO A 126 -13.70 12.53 -8.80
C PRO A 126 -12.86 12.33 -10.07
N GLU A 127 -13.51 11.88 -11.15
CA GLU A 127 -12.80 11.59 -12.39
C GLU A 127 -12.19 12.89 -12.95
N SER A 128 -10.86 12.99 -12.84
CA SER A 128 -10.13 14.18 -13.28
C SER A 128 -10.35 14.38 -14.78
N THR A 129 -10.51 15.64 -15.19
CA THR A 129 -10.69 16.08 -16.57
C THR A 129 -9.76 15.39 -17.57
N PRO A 130 -10.20 15.22 -18.84
CA PRO A 130 -9.51 14.40 -19.83
C PRO A 130 -8.05 14.81 -19.99
N LYS A 131 -7.20 13.84 -20.33
CA LYS A 131 -5.78 14.06 -20.64
C LYS A 131 -5.62 15.27 -21.56
N SER A 132 -4.69 16.15 -21.25
CA SER A 132 -4.14 17.02 -22.28
C SER A 132 -3.43 16.13 -23.29
N THR A 133 -4.07 15.97 -24.45
CA THR A 133 -3.40 15.71 -25.72
C THR A 133 -2.39 16.82 -26.03
#